data_AF-A0A5C3PSA1-F1
#
_entry.id   AF-A0A5C3PSA1-F1
#
_cell.length_a   1.000
_cell.length_b   1.000
_cell.length_c   1.000
_cell.angle_alpha   90.00
_cell.angle_beta   90.00
_cell.angle_gamma   90.00
#
_symmetry.space_group_name_H-M   'P 1'
#
loop_
_entity.id
_entity.type
_entity.pdbx_description
1 polymer ?
#
loop_
_entity_poly.entity_id
_entity_poly.type
_entity_poly.pdbx_seq_one_letter_code
_entity_poly.pdbx_strand_id
1 'polypeptide(L)'
;MSEAEQAASSSTPGLAAGGDIAEKFKVANEKKAAGDEAFKKGDVGAALAQYHTALLYLKGLDKNATQRALGQPVPQPPPIEQASQSAEEKQKTEVDLLSEKIYANMSQCHLKRGNWKRAGETADEALRLNPKNYKAMFRKAKAFKEQGYFEKAEKLLDEIIKDGEETDKAAAEAELADVKKRDKEVTAQHNQKMKGFLNKEKVDLAKD
;
A
#
# COMPACT_ATOMS: atom_id res chain seq x y z
N MET A 1 33.47 -14.00 -63.37
CA MET A 1 31.99 -13.96 -63.41
C MET A 1 31.53 -15.30 -62.87
N SER A 2 30.90 -15.43 -61.71
CA SER A 2 29.99 -14.52 -61.02
C SER A 2 30.04 -14.79 -59.52
N GLU A 3 30.10 -13.72 -58.74
CA GLU A 3 29.82 -13.66 -57.31
C GLU A 3 28.38 -14.14 -57.02
N ALA A 4 28.20 -14.92 -55.97
CA ALA A 4 26.90 -15.12 -55.32
C ALA A 4 27.13 -15.19 -53.82
N GLU A 5 27.14 -14.00 -53.24
CA GLU A 5 27.10 -13.66 -51.83
C GLU A 5 25.82 -14.21 -51.19
N GLN A 6 25.93 -15.31 -50.43
CA GLN A 6 24.85 -15.74 -49.53
C GLN A 6 24.96 -14.95 -48.23
N ALA A 7 24.30 -13.80 -48.25
CA ALA A 7 24.07 -12.95 -47.10
C ALA A 7 23.27 -13.68 -46.02
N ALA A 8 23.73 -13.48 -44.79
CA ALA A 8 23.11 -13.89 -43.54
C ALA A 8 21.61 -13.55 -43.48
N SER A 9 20.77 -14.58 -43.35
CA SER A 9 19.45 -14.44 -42.74
C SER A 9 19.59 -14.80 -41.26
N SER A 10 20.14 -13.86 -40.48
CA SER A 10 19.97 -13.87 -39.03
C SER A 10 18.52 -13.53 -38.74
N SER A 11 17.70 -14.55 -38.59
CA SER A 11 16.38 -14.44 -38.01
C SER A 11 16.52 -13.83 -36.60
N THR A 12 16.20 -12.54 -36.49
CA THR A 12 15.87 -11.93 -35.20
C THR A 12 14.74 -12.73 -34.57
N PRO A 13 14.92 -13.38 -33.39
CA PRO A 13 13.81 -13.97 -32.67
C PRO A 13 13.11 -12.87 -31.89
N GLY A 14 12.40 -12.00 -32.61
CA GLY A 14 11.42 -11.10 -32.02
C GLY A 14 10.13 -11.87 -31.76
N LEU A 15 10.10 -12.78 -30.76
CA LEU A 15 8.85 -13.34 -30.22
C LEU A 15 9.01 -14.14 -28.90
N ALA A 16 10.00 -13.85 -28.05
CA ALA A 16 10.19 -14.53 -26.75
C ALA A 16 9.78 -13.70 -25.51
N ALA A 17 9.36 -12.44 -25.70
CA ALA A 17 9.11 -11.53 -24.57
C ALA A 17 7.80 -11.84 -23.80
N GLY A 18 6.78 -12.41 -24.46
CA GLY A 18 5.50 -12.72 -23.81
C GLY A 18 5.58 -13.84 -22.77
N GLY A 19 6.42 -14.86 -23.02
CA GLY A 19 6.62 -15.97 -22.08
C GLY A 19 7.35 -15.53 -20.82
N ASP A 20 8.39 -14.71 -20.97
CA ASP A 20 9.16 -14.13 -19.86
C ASP A 20 8.30 -13.23 -18.96
N ILE A 21 7.34 -12.49 -19.53
CA ILE A 21 6.44 -11.62 -18.77
C ILE A 21 5.46 -12.43 -17.90
N ALA A 22 4.82 -13.46 -18.47
CA ALA A 22 3.90 -14.32 -17.73
C ALA A 22 4.62 -15.11 -16.61
N GLU A 23 5.84 -15.58 -16.90
CA GLU A 23 6.67 -16.27 -15.91
C GLU A 23 7.08 -15.34 -14.76
N LYS A 24 7.53 -14.12 -15.06
CA LYS A 24 7.84 -13.11 -14.03
C LYS A 24 6.62 -12.77 -13.16
N PHE A 25 5.43 -12.68 -13.76
CA PHE A 25 4.19 -12.46 -13.00
C PHE A 25 3.84 -13.65 -12.10
N LYS A 26 4.07 -14.88 -12.57
CA LYS A 26 3.91 -16.09 -11.76
C LYS A 26 4.89 -16.11 -10.59
N VAL A 27 6.17 -15.80 -10.83
CA VAL A 27 7.20 -15.69 -9.79
C VAL A 27 6.81 -14.62 -8.75
N ALA A 28 6.28 -13.47 -9.18
CA ALA A 28 5.81 -12.46 -8.24
C ALA A 28 4.69 -12.98 -7.31
N ASN A 29 3.74 -13.77 -7.83
CA ASN A 29 2.70 -14.40 -7.03
C ASN A 29 3.26 -15.43 -6.05
N GLU A 30 4.21 -16.26 -6.49
CA GLU A 30 4.89 -17.22 -5.63
C GLU A 30 5.65 -16.53 -4.49
N LYS A 31 6.36 -15.43 -4.80
CA LYS A 31 7.04 -14.61 -3.79
C LYS A 31 6.07 -13.97 -2.81
N LYS A 32 4.92 -13.48 -3.28
CA LYS A 32 3.84 -12.98 -2.41
C LYS A 32 3.33 -14.10 -1.48
N ALA A 33 3.09 -15.30 -2.00
CA ALA A 33 2.63 -16.43 -1.20
C ALA A 33 3.66 -16.87 -0.14
N ALA A 34 4.95 -16.90 -0.50
CA ALA A 34 6.04 -17.17 0.43
C ALA A 34 6.13 -16.08 1.53
N GLY A 35 5.87 -14.82 1.19
CA GLY A 35 5.77 -13.72 2.15
C GLY A 35 4.61 -13.89 3.13
N ASP A 36 3.44 -14.31 2.66
CA ASP A 36 2.28 -14.59 3.51
C ASP A 36 2.57 -15.76 4.47
N GLU A 37 3.25 -16.80 3.99
CA GLU A 37 3.65 -17.95 4.80
C GLU A 37 4.65 -17.54 5.90
N ALA A 38 5.69 -16.78 5.54
CA ALA A 38 6.65 -16.24 6.51
C ALA A 38 5.96 -15.37 7.56
N PHE A 39 4.99 -14.54 7.14
CA PHE A 39 4.20 -13.71 8.05
C PHE A 39 3.37 -14.55 9.03
N LYS A 40 2.75 -15.64 8.56
CA LYS A 40 2.02 -16.60 9.43
C LYS A 40 2.95 -17.27 10.45
N LYS A 41 4.19 -17.58 10.05
CA LYS A 41 5.23 -18.12 10.95
C LYS A 41 5.76 -17.08 11.94
N GLY A 42 5.36 -15.81 11.82
CA GLY A 42 5.81 -14.72 12.68
C GLY A 42 7.12 -14.08 12.24
N ASP A 43 7.75 -14.56 11.16
CA ASP A 43 8.96 -13.95 10.61
C ASP A 43 8.59 -12.77 9.68
N VAL A 44 8.43 -11.62 10.30
CA VAL A 44 8.08 -10.37 9.62
C VAL A 44 9.24 -9.85 8.75
N GLY A 45 10.49 -10.21 9.08
CA GLY A 45 11.67 -9.80 8.32
C GLY A 45 11.74 -10.51 6.98
N ALA A 46 11.64 -11.84 7.00
CA ALA A 46 11.59 -12.66 5.80
C ALA A 46 10.35 -12.33 4.96
N ALA A 47 9.19 -12.09 5.58
CA ALA A 47 7.98 -11.68 4.88
C ALA A 47 8.20 -10.41 4.04
N LEU A 48 8.78 -9.36 4.65
CA LEU A 48 9.10 -8.11 3.94
C LEU A 48 10.07 -8.33 2.79
N ALA A 49 11.10 -9.16 2.96
CA ALA A 49 12.06 -9.47 1.90
C ALA A 49 11.37 -10.12 0.68
N GLN A 50 10.46 -11.07 0.92
CA GLN A 50 9.72 -11.72 -0.16
C GLN A 50 8.74 -10.75 -0.84
N TYR A 51 8.05 -9.88 -0.09
CA TYR A 51 7.18 -8.86 -0.67
C TYR A 51 7.94 -7.83 -1.50
N HIS A 52 9.10 -7.36 -1.05
CA HIS A 52 9.95 -6.48 -1.84
C HIS A 52 10.42 -7.15 -3.12
N THR A 53 10.79 -8.43 -3.06
CA THR A 53 11.17 -9.23 -4.23
C THR A 53 10.00 -9.34 -5.21
N ALA A 54 8.78 -9.62 -4.71
CA ALA A 54 7.59 -9.67 -5.54
C ALA A 54 7.34 -8.34 -6.26
N LEU A 55 7.43 -7.20 -5.56
CA LEU A 55 7.28 -5.87 -6.16
C LEU A 55 8.36 -5.55 -7.20
N LEU A 56 9.60 -6.02 -7.01
CA LEU A 56 10.67 -5.84 -7.98
C LEU A 56 10.30 -6.50 -9.33
N TYR A 57 9.78 -7.73 -9.28
CA TYR A 57 9.31 -8.42 -10.47
C TYR A 57 8.14 -7.66 -11.11
N LEU A 58 7.20 -7.14 -10.33
CA LEU A 58 6.02 -6.42 -10.86
C LEU A 58 6.36 -5.04 -11.45
N LYS A 59 7.32 -4.31 -10.87
CA LYS A 59 7.69 -2.96 -11.33
C LYS A 59 8.33 -2.96 -12.72
N GLY A 60 8.97 -4.08 -13.11
CA GLY A 60 9.60 -4.25 -14.41
C GLY A 60 8.67 -4.73 -15.52
N LEU A 61 7.38 -5.02 -15.24
CA LEU A 61 6.44 -5.55 -16.22
C LEU A 61 5.65 -4.45 -16.91
N ASP A 62 5.54 -4.55 -18.24
CA ASP A 62 4.57 -3.76 -18.99
C ASP A 62 3.15 -4.27 -18.70
N LYS A 63 2.29 -3.40 -18.17
CA LYS A 63 0.95 -3.76 -17.71
C LYS A 63 0.08 -4.34 -18.82
N ASN A 64 0.14 -3.75 -20.01
CA ASN A 64 -0.68 -4.14 -21.17
C ASN A 64 -0.16 -5.45 -21.78
N ALA A 65 1.17 -5.61 -21.89
CA ALA A 65 1.79 -6.85 -22.34
C ALA A 65 1.55 -7.99 -21.36
N THR A 66 1.52 -7.70 -20.05
CA THR A 66 1.19 -8.70 -19.02
C THR A 66 -0.26 -9.17 -19.16
N GLN A 67 -1.21 -8.27 -19.40
CA GLN A 67 -2.61 -8.66 -19.66
C GLN A 67 -2.74 -9.53 -20.91
N ARG A 68 -2.06 -9.18 -22.01
CA ARG A 68 -2.01 -10.01 -23.23
C ARG A 68 -1.43 -11.39 -22.96
N ALA A 69 -0.33 -11.46 -22.21
CA ALA A 69 0.34 -12.72 -21.88
C ALA A 69 -0.50 -13.62 -20.96
N LEU A 70 -1.37 -13.03 -20.13
CA LEU A 70 -2.34 -13.74 -19.29
C LEU A 70 -3.64 -14.12 -20.03
N GLY A 71 -3.75 -13.83 -21.33
CA GLY A 71 -4.96 -14.09 -22.12
C GLY A 71 -6.14 -13.20 -21.75
N GLN A 72 -5.90 -12.08 -21.07
CA GLN A 72 -6.92 -11.13 -20.66
C GLN A 72 -7.13 -10.06 -21.75
N PRO A 73 -8.36 -9.56 -21.96
CA PRO A 73 -8.61 -8.44 -22.86
C PRO A 73 -7.80 -7.23 -22.42
N VAL A 74 -7.05 -6.62 -23.33
CA VAL A 74 -6.40 -5.34 -23.04
C VAL A 74 -7.46 -4.26 -23.02
N PRO A 75 -7.49 -3.38 -21.99
CA PRO A 75 -8.31 -2.18 -22.02
C PRO A 75 -8.03 -1.42 -23.31
N GLN A 76 -9.00 -1.37 -24.22
CA GLN A 76 -8.90 -0.50 -25.38
C GLN A 76 -8.98 0.95 -24.88
N PRO A 77 -8.09 1.86 -25.31
CA PRO A 77 -8.23 3.26 -24.93
C PRO A 77 -9.62 3.75 -25.37
N PRO A 78 -10.38 4.41 -24.47
CA PRO A 78 -11.71 4.88 -24.80
C PRO A 78 -11.66 5.88 -25.97
N PRO A 79 -12.70 5.98 -26.80
CA PRO A 79 -12.82 7.02 -27.81
C PRO A 79 -12.60 8.41 -27.18
N ILE A 80 -11.92 9.31 -27.91
CA ILE A 80 -11.41 10.61 -27.42
C ILE A 80 -12.50 11.45 -26.72
N GLU A 81 -13.78 11.22 -27.01
CA GLU A 81 -14.94 11.92 -26.42
C GLU A 81 -15.33 11.47 -25.00
N GLN A 82 -14.91 10.28 -24.53
CA GLN A 82 -15.23 9.76 -23.19
C GLN A 82 -14.05 9.84 -22.19
N ALA A 83 -12.94 10.44 -22.60
CA ALA A 83 -11.71 10.52 -21.82
C ALA A 83 -11.85 11.25 -20.46
N SER A 84 -12.86 12.11 -20.32
CA SER A 84 -13.12 12.87 -19.09
C SER A 84 -13.91 12.10 -18.02
N GLN A 85 -14.73 11.12 -18.42
CA GLN A 85 -15.54 10.30 -17.49
C GLN A 85 -14.92 8.92 -17.20
N SER A 86 -14.07 8.42 -18.11
CA SER A 86 -13.40 7.12 -17.97
C SER A 86 -12.05 7.17 -17.22
N ALA A 87 -11.58 8.36 -16.86
CA ALA A 87 -10.35 8.54 -16.08
C ALA A 87 -10.45 7.97 -14.65
N GLU A 88 -11.66 7.86 -14.11
CA GLU A 88 -11.95 7.33 -12.77
C GLU A 88 -12.06 5.79 -12.72
N GLU A 89 -12.26 5.14 -13.88
CA GLU A 89 -12.29 3.68 -14.03
C GLU A 89 -11.14 3.20 -14.93
N LYS A 90 -9.90 3.57 -14.61
CA LYS A 90 -8.75 2.81 -15.14
C LYS A 90 -8.97 1.34 -14.79
N GLN A 91 -9.25 0.49 -15.79
CA GLN A 91 -9.33 -0.96 -15.62
C GLN A 91 -8.10 -1.41 -14.83
N LYS A 92 -8.30 -1.80 -13.56
CA LYS A 92 -7.22 -2.20 -12.67
C LYS A 92 -6.59 -3.44 -13.28
N THR A 93 -5.34 -3.33 -13.70
CA THR A 93 -4.60 -4.46 -14.24
C THR A 93 -4.33 -5.48 -13.12
N GLU A 94 -4.21 -6.76 -13.46
CA GLU A 94 -3.78 -7.82 -12.54
C GLU A 94 -2.50 -7.46 -11.77
N VAL A 95 -1.56 -6.77 -12.42
CA VAL A 95 -0.35 -6.23 -11.80
C VAL A 95 -0.66 -5.20 -10.71
N ASP A 96 -1.64 -4.33 -10.92
CA ASP A 96 -2.06 -3.32 -9.95
C ASP A 96 -2.83 -3.97 -8.78
N LEU A 97 -3.69 -4.95 -9.07
CA LEU A 97 -4.40 -5.73 -8.04
C LEU A 97 -3.44 -6.52 -7.15
N LEU A 98 -2.41 -7.13 -7.73
CA LEU A 98 -1.41 -7.86 -6.97
C LEU A 98 -0.50 -6.91 -6.17
N SER A 99 -0.06 -5.81 -6.79
CA SER A 99 0.76 -4.80 -6.11
C SER A 99 0.02 -4.20 -4.91
N GLU A 100 -1.27 -3.91 -5.05
CA GLU A 100 -2.12 -3.42 -3.97
C GLU A 100 -2.15 -4.38 -2.78
N LYS A 101 -2.36 -5.67 -3.02
CA LYS A 101 -2.34 -6.70 -1.98
C LYS A 101 -0.98 -6.79 -1.29
N ILE A 102 0.11 -6.71 -2.06
CA ILE A 102 1.47 -6.75 -1.50
C ILE A 102 1.74 -5.54 -0.61
N TYR A 103 1.43 -4.32 -1.08
CA TYR A 103 1.58 -3.10 -0.28
C TYR A 103 0.73 -3.14 1.00
N ALA A 104 -0.50 -3.64 0.90
CA ALA A 104 -1.38 -3.80 2.05
C ALA A 104 -0.82 -4.82 3.07
N ASN A 105 -0.18 -5.89 2.62
CA ASN A 105 0.47 -6.87 3.51
C ASN A 105 1.79 -6.33 4.10
N MET A 106 2.55 -5.54 3.34
CA MET A 106 3.75 -4.86 3.84
C MET A 106 3.43 -3.84 4.92
N SER A 107 2.33 -3.08 4.81
CA SER A 107 1.93 -2.14 5.86
C SER A 107 1.63 -2.86 7.17
N GLN A 108 0.99 -4.03 7.11
CA GLN A 108 0.79 -4.89 8.28
C GLN A 108 2.13 -5.37 8.90
N CYS A 109 3.10 -5.72 8.06
CA CYS A 109 4.43 -6.11 8.51
C CYS A 109 5.14 -4.94 9.21
N HIS A 110 5.07 -3.74 8.65
CA HIS A 110 5.65 -2.55 9.26
C HIS A 110 4.98 -2.17 10.58
N LEU A 111 3.66 -2.32 10.70
CA LEU A 111 2.94 -2.18 11.97
C LEU A 111 3.47 -3.16 13.03
N LYS A 112 3.65 -4.45 12.68
CA LYS A 112 4.19 -5.44 13.61
C LYS A 112 5.63 -5.13 14.05
N ARG A 113 6.43 -4.49 13.20
CA ARG A 113 7.80 -4.07 13.52
C ARG A 113 7.90 -2.73 14.27
N GLY A 114 6.78 -2.05 14.52
CA GLY A 114 6.78 -0.71 15.12
C GLY A 114 7.26 0.40 14.18
N ASN A 115 7.39 0.12 12.87
CA ASN A 115 7.83 1.10 11.87
C ASN A 115 6.63 1.87 11.32
N TRP A 116 6.04 2.73 12.15
CA TRP A 116 4.78 3.43 11.86
C TRP A 116 4.83 4.30 10.60
N LYS A 117 5.95 5.01 10.39
CA LYS A 117 6.13 5.85 9.19
C LYS A 117 6.03 5.03 7.91
N ARG A 118 6.79 3.94 7.81
CA ARG A 118 6.76 3.04 6.66
C ARG A 118 5.43 2.31 6.51
N ALA A 119 4.75 2.00 7.62
CA ALA A 119 3.41 1.43 7.56
C ALA A 119 2.41 2.39 6.88
N GLY A 120 2.49 3.68 7.20
CA GLY A 120 1.71 4.72 6.52
C GLY A 120 2.03 4.82 5.03
N GLU A 121 3.32 4.94 4.68
CA GLU A 121 3.79 5.05 3.28
C GLU A 121 3.36 3.84 2.43
N THR A 122 3.51 2.63 2.95
CA THR A 122 3.10 1.41 2.23
C THR A 122 1.59 1.27 2.15
N ALA A 123 0.84 1.73 3.15
CA ALA A 123 -0.62 1.80 3.06
C ALA A 123 -1.10 2.84 2.04
N ASP A 124 -0.39 3.97 1.89
CA ASP A 124 -0.68 4.99 0.89
C ASP A 124 -0.51 4.46 -0.53
N GLU A 125 0.54 3.66 -0.81
CA GLU A 125 0.68 3.02 -2.11
C GLU A 125 -0.44 2.00 -2.40
N ALA A 126 -0.90 1.27 -1.39
CA ALA A 126 -2.07 0.40 -1.54
C ALA A 126 -3.34 1.19 -1.85
N LEU A 127 -3.57 2.30 -1.15
CA LEU A 127 -4.74 3.18 -1.35
C LEU A 127 -4.69 3.92 -2.69
N ARG A 128 -3.50 4.25 -3.19
CA ARG A 128 -3.32 4.84 -4.53
C ARG A 128 -3.77 3.88 -5.64
N LEU A 129 -3.57 2.58 -5.45
CA LEU A 129 -4.01 1.54 -6.38
C LEU A 129 -5.49 1.17 -6.16
N ASN A 130 -5.94 1.18 -4.91
CA ASN A 130 -7.32 0.92 -4.55
C ASN A 130 -7.78 1.83 -3.40
N PRO A 131 -8.44 2.97 -3.72
CA PRO A 131 -8.91 3.90 -2.70
C PRO A 131 -9.90 3.27 -1.72
N LYS A 132 -10.66 2.26 -2.16
CA LYS A 132 -11.65 1.52 -1.35
C LYS A 132 -11.07 0.30 -0.63
N ASN A 133 -9.74 0.23 -0.43
CA ASN A 133 -9.15 -0.81 0.40
C ASN A 133 -9.24 -0.44 1.88
N TYR A 134 -10.36 -0.78 2.51
CA TYR A 134 -10.60 -0.48 3.93
C TYR A 134 -9.57 -1.13 4.86
N LYS A 135 -8.99 -2.29 4.49
CA LYS A 135 -7.92 -2.93 5.28
C LYS A 135 -6.63 -2.10 5.26
N ALA A 136 -6.26 -1.53 4.11
CA ALA A 136 -5.11 -0.63 4.01
C ALA A 136 -5.38 0.69 4.76
N MET A 137 -6.60 1.23 4.63
CA MET A 137 -7.04 2.43 5.33
C MET A 137 -6.99 2.25 6.85
N PHE A 138 -7.49 1.12 7.37
CA PHE A 138 -7.43 0.76 8.78
C PHE A 138 -6.00 0.66 9.30
N ARG A 139 -5.11 0.02 8.53
CA ARG A 139 -3.68 -0.08 8.87
C ARG A 139 -2.99 1.28 8.90
N LYS A 140 -3.35 2.18 7.98
CA LYS A 140 -2.86 3.56 7.96
C LYS A 140 -3.34 4.34 9.18
N ALA A 141 -4.62 4.22 9.54
CA ALA A 141 -5.17 4.85 10.73
C ALA A 141 -4.45 4.39 12.01
N LYS A 142 -4.18 3.09 12.14
CA LYS A 142 -3.40 2.54 13.25
C LYS A 142 -1.97 3.09 13.28
N ALA A 143 -1.32 3.23 12.11
CA ALA A 143 0.01 3.83 12.02
C ALA A 143 -0.01 5.32 12.44
N PHE A 144 -1.07 6.07 12.13
CA PHE A 144 -1.22 7.46 12.56
C PHE A 144 -1.48 7.59 14.06
N LYS A 145 -2.29 6.69 14.63
CA LYS A 145 -2.50 6.62 16.09
C LYS A 145 -1.17 6.48 16.84
N GLU A 146 -0.32 5.55 16.43
CA GLU A 146 0.97 5.32 17.11
C GLU A 146 1.99 6.45 16.84
N GLN A 147 1.79 7.25 15.79
CA GLN A 147 2.58 8.47 15.55
C GLN A 147 2.04 9.71 16.29
N GLY A 148 0.89 9.60 16.97
CA GLY A 148 0.24 10.72 17.64
C GLY A 148 -0.57 11.63 16.69
N TYR A 149 -0.77 11.23 15.43
CA TYR A 149 -1.62 11.95 14.48
C TYR A 149 -3.09 11.53 14.65
N PHE A 150 -3.66 11.78 15.85
CA PHE A 150 -5.00 11.29 16.22
C PHE A 150 -6.09 11.79 15.28
N GLU A 151 -6.14 13.10 14.99
CA GLU A 151 -7.14 13.67 14.07
C GLU A 151 -7.13 13.03 12.67
N LYS A 152 -5.94 12.67 12.16
CA LYS A 152 -5.82 12.00 10.86
C LYS A 152 -6.26 10.54 10.94
N ALA A 153 -6.01 9.87 12.06
CA ALA A 153 -6.49 8.52 12.31
C ALA A 153 -8.03 8.50 12.41
N GLU A 154 -8.64 9.45 13.13
CA GLU A 154 -10.10 9.54 13.27
C GLU A 154 -10.78 9.71 11.91
N LYS A 155 -10.30 10.65 11.08
CA LYS A 155 -10.88 10.87 9.73
C LYS A 155 -10.88 9.61 8.87
N LEU A 156 -9.80 8.84 8.89
CA LEU A 156 -9.70 7.59 8.13
C LEU A 156 -10.63 6.51 8.69
N LEU A 157 -10.79 6.43 10.02
CA LEU A 157 -11.69 5.46 10.64
C LEU A 157 -13.16 5.82 10.38
N ASP A 158 -13.52 7.11 10.42
CA ASP A 158 -14.87 7.59 10.08
C ASP A 158 -15.24 7.26 8.63
N GLU A 159 -14.28 7.36 7.69
CA GLU A 159 -14.48 6.95 6.29
C GLU A 159 -14.79 5.45 6.18
N ILE A 160 -14.07 4.59 6.92
CA ILE A 160 -14.35 3.15 6.98
C ILE A 160 -15.72 2.89 7.60
N ILE A 161 -16.11 3.61 8.65
CA ILE A 161 -17.41 3.42 9.32
C ILE A 161 -18.56 3.80 8.37
N LYS A 162 -18.37 4.83 7.54
CA LYS A 162 -19.36 5.29 6.58
C LYS A 162 -19.56 4.27 5.45
N ASP A 163 -18.47 3.94 4.75
CA ASP A 163 -18.53 3.25 3.45
C ASP A 163 -18.01 1.79 3.48
N GLY A 164 -17.47 1.33 4.61
CA GLY A 164 -16.89 0.00 4.77
C GLY A 164 -17.90 -1.14 4.92
N GLU A 165 -17.38 -2.37 4.89
CA GLU A 165 -18.15 -3.57 5.19
C GLU A 165 -18.40 -3.70 6.71
N GLU A 166 -19.49 -4.35 7.14
CA GLU A 166 -19.86 -4.45 8.57
C GLU A 166 -18.71 -4.95 9.47
N THR A 167 -17.91 -5.89 8.97
CA THR A 167 -16.73 -6.41 9.69
C THR A 167 -15.62 -5.38 9.87
N ASP A 168 -15.39 -4.53 8.87
CA ASP A 168 -14.39 -3.46 8.92
C ASP A 168 -14.91 -2.28 9.76
N LYS A 169 -16.23 -2.00 9.73
CA LYS A 169 -16.87 -0.98 10.58
C LYS A 169 -16.69 -1.29 12.06
N ALA A 170 -17.00 -2.52 12.48
CA ALA A 170 -16.85 -2.92 13.88
C ALA A 170 -15.40 -2.79 14.36
N ALA A 171 -14.42 -3.16 13.52
CA ALA A 171 -13.00 -2.97 13.83
C ALA A 171 -12.62 -1.48 13.90
N ALA A 172 -13.14 -0.67 12.97
CA ALA A 172 -12.88 0.77 12.91
C ALA A 172 -13.47 1.54 14.11
N GLU A 173 -14.68 1.19 14.56
CA GLU A 173 -15.32 1.77 15.75
C GLU A 173 -14.53 1.47 17.02
N ALA A 174 -14.07 0.23 17.18
CA ALA A 174 -13.24 -0.17 18.31
C ALA A 174 -11.90 0.60 18.33
N GLU A 175 -11.25 0.74 17.18
CA GLU A 175 -10.01 1.51 17.05
C GLU A 175 -10.25 3.01 17.24
N LEU A 176 -11.39 3.56 16.79
CA LEU A 176 -11.75 4.97 16.95
C LEU A 176 -11.94 5.33 18.42
N ALA A 177 -12.55 4.44 19.20
CA ALA A 177 -12.67 4.60 20.65
C ALA A 177 -11.29 4.64 21.33
N ASP A 178 -10.35 3.80 20.90
CA ASP A 178 -8.98 3.79 21.42
C ASP A 178 -8.18 5.04 21.02
N VAL A 179 -8.33 5.51 19.77
CA VAL A 179 -7.74 6.77 19.28
C VAL A 179 -8.21 7.95 20.13
N LYS A 180 -9.52 8.09 20.35
CA LYS A 180 -10.11 9.17 21.16
C LYS A 180 -9.67 9.11 22.61
N LYS A 181 -9.46 7.90 23.15
CA LYS A 181 -8.94 7.72 24.51
C LYS A 181 -7.49 8.19 24.60
N ARG A 182 -6.62 7.73 23.69
CA ARG A 182 -5.21 8.15 23.61
C ARG A 182 -5.08 9.66 23.43
N ASP A 183 -5.89 10.27 22.56
CA ASP A 183 -5.87 11.72 22.33
C ASP A 183 -6.22 12.52 23.59
N LYS A 184 -7.29 12.11 24.30
CA LYS A 184 -7.67 12.71 25.59
C LYS A 184 -6.59 12.55 26.65
N GLU A 185 -5.95 11.38 26.73
CA GLU A 185 -4.86 11.13 27.67
C GLU A 185 -3.65 12.02 27.38
N VAL A 186 -3.25 12.13 26.11
CA VAL A 186 -2.14 12.99 25.68
C VAL A 186 -2.44 14.46 25.96
N THR A 187 -3.67 14.91 25.63
CA THR A 187 -4.12 16.28 25.90
C THR A 187 -4.20 16.58 27.39
N ALA A 188 -4.70 15.65 28.21
CA ALA A 188 -4.76 15.81 29.65
C ALA A 188 -3.37 15.91 30.27
N GLN A 189 -2.43 15.07 29.84
CA GLN A 189 -1.03 15.12 30.28
C GLN A 189 -0.36 16.43 29.87
N HIS A 190 -0.61 16.91 28.64
CA HIS A 190 -0.11 18.20 28.18
C HIS A 190 -0.65 19.34 29.05
N ASN A 191 -1.96 19.38 29.27
CA ASN A 191 -2.61 20.39 30.11
C ASN A 191 -2.12 20.36 31.57
N GLN A 192 -1.87 19.17 32.13
CA GLN A 192 -1.32 19.03 33.49
C GLN A 192 0.10 19.59 33.58
N LYS A 193 0.97 19.31 32.59
CA LYS A 193 2.33 19.86 32.52
C LYS A 193 2.32 21.38 32.39
N MET A 194 1.44 21.92 31.56
CA MET A 194 1.26 23.38 31.38
C MET A 194 0.84 24.07 32.68
N LYS A 195 -0.11 23.50 33.43
CA LYS A 195 -0.50 24.02 34.75
C LYS A 195 0.65 24.04 35.74
N GLY A 196 1.47 22.98 35.77
CA GLY A 196 2.66 22.91 36.62
C GLY A 196 3.70 23.98 36.28
N PHE A 197 3.93 24.21 34.98
CA PHE A 197 4.84 25.26 34.49
C PHE A 197 4.36 26.67 34.90
N LEU A 198 3.09 27.00 34.64
CA LEU A 198 2.51 28.31 34.97
C LEU A 198 2.50 28.60 36.47
N ASN A 199 2.29 27.59 37.31
CA ASN A 199 2.36 27.76 38.76
C ASN A 199 3.78 27.98 39.26
N LYS A 200 4.80 27.38 38.62
CA LYS A 200 6.20 27.59 38.98
C LYS A 200 6.66 29.01 38.64
N GLU A 201 6.30 29.50 37.47
CA GLU A 201 6.65 30.86 37.02
C GLU A 201 6.05 31.93 37.95
N LYS A 202 4.79 31.75 38.38
CA LYS A 202 4.16 32.63 39.39
C LYS A 202 4.88 32.66 40.73
N VAL A 203 5.48 31.54 41.15
CA VAL A 203 6.25 31.45 42.41
C VAL A 203 7.59 32.17 42.27
N ASP A 204 8.20 32.14 41.08
CA ASP A 204 9.47 32.79 40.81
C ASP A 204 9.30 34.32 40.67
N LEU A 205 8.26 34.80 39.99
CA LEU A 205 7.95 36.25 39.90
C LEU A 205 7.52 36.89 41.23
N ALA A 206 7.07 36.10 42.21
CA ALA A 206 6.67 36.61 43.52
C ALA A 206 7.85 36.73 44.51
N LYS A 207 9.07 36.40 44.08
CA LYS A 207 10.28 36.41 44.92
C LYS A 207 11.27 37.54 44.58
N ASP A 208 10.99 38.33 43.55
CA ASP A 208 11.69 39.57 43.21
C ASP A 208 10.90 40.80 43.70
#